data_AF-A0A6V7LJ06-F1
#
_entry.id   AF-A0A6V7LJ06-F1
#
_cell.length_a   1.000
_cell.length_b   1.000
_cell.length_c   1.000
_cell.angle_alpha   90.00
_cell.angle_beta   90.00
_cell.angle_gamma   90.00
#
_symmetry.space_group_name_H-M   'P 1'
#
loop_
_entity.id
_entity.type
_entity.pdbx_description
1 polymer ?
#
loop_
_entity_poly.entity_id
_entity_poly.type
_entity_poly.pdbx_seq_one_letter_code
_entity_poly.pdbx_strand_id
1 'polypeptide(L)'
;SFSNSTIGRLRCSSAERLEAFGCPRSGIKRASIGSVSVITDNEFQDVEVPDQIPVQLKPQRIRVKLRPHSTETVHIKYRPA
;
A
#
# COMPACT_ATOMS: atom_id res chain seq x y z
N SER A 1 -2.10 18.32 28.83
CA SER A 1 -0.89 18.80 29.53
C SER A 1 0.32 18.21 28.84
N PHE A 2 1.27 19.02 28.37
CA PHE A 2 2.54 18.55 27.80
C PHE A 2 3.55 18.47 28.94
N SER A 3 4.03 17.28 29.28
CA SER A 3 5.07 17.09 30.30
C SER A 3 6.46 17.31 29.72
N ASN A 4 7.37 17.89 30.51
CA ASN A 4 8.80 18.00 30.17
C ASN A 4 9.55 16.66 30.19
N SER A 5 8.85 15.52 30.37
CA SER A 5 9.44 14.17 30.48
C SER A 5 10.15 13.67 29.21
N THR A 6 9.95 14.34 28.07
CA THR A 6 10.51 13.97 26.76
C THR A 6 11.62 14.91 26.28
N ILE A 7 12.05 15.90 27.06
CA ILE A 7 13.17 16.79 26.69
C ILE A 7 14.44 15.92 26.53
N GLY A 8 15.11 16.05 25.38
CA GLY A 8 16.29 15.23 25.02
C GLY A 8 15.98 13.83 24.45
N ARG A 9 14.70 13.40 24.42
CA ARG A 9 14.32 12.10 23.82
C ARG A 9 14.04 12.24 22.32
N LEU A 10 14.34 11.19 21.56
CA LEU A 10 14.10 11.14 20.11
C LEU A 10 12.60 11.22 19.80
N ARG A 11 12.25 12.06 18.81
CA ARG A 11 10.86 12.20 18.31
C ARG A 11 10.51 11.20 17.21
N CYS A 12 11.49 10.73 16.45
CA CYS A 12 11.31 9.71 15.42
C CYS A 12 11.84 8.36 15.93
N SER A 13 10.94 7.39 16.13
CA SER A 13 11.29 6.04 16.55
C SER A 13 10.14 5.06 16.30
N SER A 14 10.29 3.80 16.72
CA SER A 14 9.17 2.86 16.76
C SER A 14 8.08 3.37 17.71
N ALA A 15 6.84 3.01 17.42
CA ALA A 15 5.72 3.41 18.26
C ALA A 15 5.89 2.91 19.71
N GLU A 16 6.39 1.68 19.91
CA GLU A 16 6.61 1.16 21.27
C GLU A 16 7.62 2.01 22.05
N ARG A 17 8.70 2.45 21.39
CA ARG A 17 9.73 3.26 22.04
C ARG A 17 9.22 4.67 22.39
N LEU A 18 8.40 5.26 21.52
CA LEU A 18 7.75 6.54 21.79
C LEU A 18 6.73 6.44 22.93
N GLU A 19 5.94 5.36 22.99
CA GLU A 19 5.03 5.09 24.10
C GLU A 19 5.79 4.92 25.42
N ALA A 20 6.91 4.17 25.41
CA ALA A 20 7.81 4.04 26.57
C ALA A 20 8.46 5.37 27.00
N PHE A 21 8.53 6.35 26.09
CA PHE A 21 8.97 7.72 26.41
C PHE A 21 7.87 8.59 27.02
N GLY A 22 6.65 8.07 27.15
CA GLY A 22 5.48 8.81 27.62
C GLY A 22 4.76 9.58 26.51
N CYS A 23 5.03 9.28 25.24
CA CYS A 23 4.28 9.88 24.14
C CYS A 23 2.87 9.26 24.09
N PRO A 24 1.79 10.06 24.18
CA PRO A 24 0.44 9.54 24.08
C PRO A 24 0.19 8.99 22.66
N ARG A 25 -0.52 7.87 22.56
CA ARG A 25 -0.83 7.22 21.26
C ARG A 25 -1.46 8.16 20.24
N SER A 26 -2.31 9.08 20.67
CA SER A 26 -2.95 10.09 19.82
C SER A 26 -1.95 11.08 19.19
N GLY A 27 -0.80 11.28 19.82
CA GLY A 27 0.30 12.12 19.32
C GLY A 27 1.25 11.39 18.37
N ILE A 28 1.24 10.06 18.35
CA ILE A 28 2.13 9.27 17.48
C ILE A 28 1.55 9.18 16.08
N LYS A 29 2.18 9.86 15.12
CA LYS A 29 1.83 9.76 13.70
C LYS A 29 2.61 8.63 13.04
N ARG A 30 1.90 7.59 12.59
CA ARG A 30 2.49 6.48 11.84
C ARG A 30 2.59 6.86 10.36
N ALA A 31 3.72 6.55 9.74
CA ALA A 31 3.84 6.64 8.29
C ALA A 31 2.81 5.71 7.65
N SER A 32 2.20 6.13 6.54
CA SER A 32 1.27 5.27 5.83
C SER A 32 1.98 4.02 5.32
N ILE A 33 1.35 2.87 5.51
CA ILE A 33 1.78 1.61 4.92
C ILE A 33 1.59 1.72 3.40
N GLY A 34 2.46 1.04 2.64
CA GLY A 34 2.23 0.87 1.21
C GLY A 34 1.00 0.00 0.97
N SER A 35 0.46 0.06 -0.24
CA SER A 35 -0.74 -0.72 -0.58
C SER A 35 -0.88 -0.87 -2.09
N VAL A 36 -1.39 -2.02 -2.52
CA VAL A 36 -1.85 -2.26 -3.90
C VAL A 36 -3.37 -2.43 -3.88
N SER A 37 -4.08 -1.66 -4.70
CA SER A 37 -5.52 -1.79 -4.88
C SER A 37 -5.87 -1.91 -6.35
N VAL A 38 -6.81 -2.79 -6.68
CA VAL A 38 -7.33 -2.97 -8.03
C VAL A 38 -8.36 -1.88 -8.35
N ILE A 39 -8.27 -1.29 -9.53
CA ILE A 39 -9.25 -0.33 -10.05
C ILE A 39 -10.10 -0.97 -11.15
N THR A 40 -9.49 -1.78 -12.02
CA THR A 40 -10.18 -2.45 -13.12
C THR A 40 -9.59 -3.84 -13.30
N ASP A 41 -10.45 -4.87 -13.26
CA ASP A 41 -10.11 -6.29 -13.36
C ASP A 41 -11.18 -7.04 -14.17
N ASN A 42 -11.25 -6.70 -15.46
CA ASN A 42 -12.11 -7.37 -16.42
C ASN A 42 -11.72 -8.85 -16.53
N GLU A 43 -12.74 -9.70 -16.67
CA GLU A 43 -12.54 -11.14 -16.87
C GLU A 43 -11.87 -11.44 -18.21
N PHE A 44 -11.18 -12.58 -18.27
CA PHE A 44 -10.58 -13.04 -19.51
C PHE A 44 -11.66 -13.30 -20.56
N GLN A 45 -11.33 -13.04 -21.81
CA GLN A 45 -12.23 -13.23 -22.95
C GLN A 45 -11.51 -14.06 -24.01
N ASP A 46 -12.27 -14.88 -24.72
CA ASP A 46 -11.80 -15.61 -25.91
C ASP A 46 -12.26 -14.86 -27.17
N VAL A 47 -11.69 -15.18 -28.33
CA VAL A 47 -12.08 -14.55 -29.60
C VAL A 47 -13.37 -15.19 -30.11
N GLU A 48 -14.48 -14.45 -30.06
CA GLU A 48 -15.78 -14.93 -30.57
C GLU A 48 -16.09 -14.36 -31.96
N VAL A 49 -15.61 -13.15 -32.26
CA VAL A 49 -15.82 -12.47 -33.55
C VAL A 49 -14.50 -12.03 -34.19
N PRO A 50 -14.44 -11.92 -35.54
CA PRO A 50 -13.29 -11.36 -36.23
C PRO A 50 -12.94 -9.96 -35.69
N ASP A 51 -11.64 -9.68 -35.57
CA ASP A 51 -11.07 -8.41 -35.09
C ASP A 51 -11.35 -8.04 -33.62
N GLN A 52 -11.93 -8.94 -32.82
CA GLN A 52 -12.03 -8.74 -31.37
C GLN A 52 -10.64 -8.78 -30.72
N ILE A 53 -10.36 -7.81 -29.84
CA ILE A 53 -9.17 -7.84 -28.97
C ILE A 53 -9.60 -8.47 -27.63
N PRO A 54 -9.26 -9.74 -27.37
CA PRO A 54 -9.64 -10.40 -26.13
C PRO A 54 -8.86 -9.86 -24.93
N VAL A 55 -9.49 -9.92 -23.75
CA VAL A 55 -8.79 -9.66 -22.49
C VAL A 55 -7.95 -10.88 -22.13
N GLN A 56 -6.63 -10.74 -22.22
CA GLN A 56 -5.66 -11.81 -21.89
C GLN A 56 -4.84 -11.52 -20.64
N LEU A 57 -4.87 -10.28 -20.14
CA LEU A 57 -4.11 -9.83 -18.97
C LEU A 57 -5.03 -9.16 -17.96
N LYS A 58 -4.84 -9.48 -16.68
CA LYS A 58 -5.59 -8.84 -15.59
C LYS A 58 -4.80 -8.76 -14.28
N PRO A 59 -5.03 -7.74 -13.42
CA PRO A 59 -5.94 -6.61 -13.61
C PRO A 59 -5.44 -5.60 -14.65
N GLN A 60 -6.32 -4.85 -15.29
CA GLN A 60 -5.97 -3.86 -16.32
C GLN A 60 -5.56 -2.52 -15.71
N ARG A 61 -6.06 -2.21 -14.50
CA ARG A 61 -5.70 -0.98 -13.78
C ARG A 61 -5.55 -1.25 -12.30
N ILE A 62 -4.43 -0.79 -11.75
CA ILE A 62 -4.12 -0.83 -10.33
C ILE A 62 -3.71 0.56 -9.84
N ARG A 63 -3.85 0.78 -8.53
CA ARG A 63 -3.27 1.89 -7.81
C ARG A 63 -2.31 1.35 -6.79
N VAL A 64 -1.06 1.81 -6.86
CA VAL A 64 0.00 1.44 -5.93
C VAL A 64 0.36 2.66 -5.10
N LYS A 65 0.39 2.51 -3.78
CA LYS A 65 0.93 3.47 -2.84
C LYS A 65 2.23 2.90 -2.29
N LEU A 66 3.35 3.55 -2.54
CA LEU A 66 4.66 3.11 -2.08
C LEU A 66 5.09 3.92 -0.86
N ARG A 67 5.61 3.22 0.16
CA ARG A 67 6.38 3.86 1.24
C ARG A 67 7.85 3.94 0.80
N PRO A 68 8.60 5.00 1.15
CA PRO A 68 10.03 5.06 0.86
C PRO A 68 10.76 3.82 1.40
N HIS A 69 11.65 3.25 0.58
CA HIS A 69 12.42 2.02 0.87
C HIS A 69 11.56 0.78 1.17
N SER A 70 10.32 0.74 0.67
CA SER A 70 9.46 -0.45 0.72
C SER A 70 9.31 -1.09 -0.65
N THR A 71 8.84 -2.33 -0.66
CA THR A 71 8.52 -3.08 -1.87
C THR A 71 7.07 -3.55 -1.78
N GLU A 72 6.32 -3.32 -2.85
CA GLU A 72 4.96 -3.83 -3.01
C GLU A 72 4.93 -4.83 -4.17
N THR A 73 4.20 -5.93 -4.01
CA THR A 73 4.09 -6.97 -5.03
C THR A 73 2.76 -6.83 -5.78
N VAL A 74 2.85 -6.77 -7.10
CA VAL A 74 1.68 -6.77 -7.99
C VAL A 74 1.59 -8.12 -8.68
N HIS A 75 0.47 -8.82 -8.50
CA HIS A 75 0.20 -10.07 -9.19
C HIS A 75 -0.54 -9.81 -10.49
N ILE A 76 0.09 -10.12 -11.61
CA ILE A 76 -0.52 -10.08 -12.94
C ILE A 76 -0.85 -11.51 -13.36
N LYS A 77 -2.06 -11.72 -13.86
CA LYS A 77 -2.51 -12.99 -14.42
C LYS A 77 -2.56 -12.88 -15.93
N TYR A 78 -2.16 -13.95 -16.60
CA TYR A 78 -2.17 -14.06 -18.06
C TYR A 78 -2.89 -15.34 -18.47
N ARG A 79 -3.72 -15.26 -19.50
CA ARG A 79 -4.35 -16.39 -20.19
C ARG A 79 -4.36 -16.10 -21.70
N PRO A 80 -3.82 -16.98 -22.55
CA PRO A 80 -4.05 -16.91 -23.99
C PRO A 80 -5.56 -16.96 -24.31
N ALA A 81 -5.93 -16.39 -25.45
CA ALA A 81 -7.31 -16.34 -25.95
C ALA A 81 -7.49 -17.27 -27.14
#